data_AF-A0A9X6WYK4-F1
#
_entry.id   AF-A0A9X6WYK4-F1
#
_cell.length_a   1.000
_cell.length_b   1.000
_cell.length_c   1.000
_cell.angle_alpha   90.00
_cell.angle_beta   90.00
_cell.angle_gamma   90.00
#
_symmetry.space_group_name_H-M   'P 1'
#
loop_
_entity.id
_entity.type
_entity.pdbx_description
1 polymer ?
#
loop_
_entity_poly.entity_id
_entity_poly.type
_entity_poly.pdbx_seq_one_letter_code
_entity_poly.pdbx_strand_id
1 'polypeptide(L)'
;MPTIPNFPEYLNHEHHAWHMPSAHPDLPTRQILPPNPGAGLEFITFHQNFIAKFHAWYDSQPFADQNAVAPWTSIPPELKVASAGWNSQWEAAERRILTNNPPFASLDELGLFIEEGLHNQFLHGAAARVYNEPIVGTIPNSPLSTLFYKIHGLIDYWCSSWEKRGFSGSLATARQTDDQLDLFAVDKQGRVNVMWVVGTGNWQGPIPLTAPNYVPSNAVLRTARQTDEQLNLFFVDNQGRVNVMWVVNTEPWQGPIPLTAPNYVSLGTNLATARQTDEQIDLFFVDKYGRINVMWVVNTEPWQGPVPLT
;
A
#
# COMPACT_ATOMS: atom_id res chain seq x y z
N MET A 1 -1.81 -33.58 -3.55
CA MET A 1 -0.53 -34.31 -3.37
C MET A 1 0.54 -33.26 -3.12
N PRO A 2 1.35 -33.40 -2.07
CA PRO A 2 2.34 -32.38 -1.70
C PRO A 2 3.39 -32.16 -2.80
N THR A 3 3.84 -33.23 -3.44
CA THR A 3 4.86 -33.17 -4.51
C THR A 3 4.25 -33.09 -5.90
N ILE A 4 4.78 -32.18 -6.73
CA ILE A 4 4.35 -31.94 -8.10
C ILE A 4 5.01 -32.97 -9.03
N PRO A 5 4.23 -33.76 -9.78
CA PRO A 5 4.78 -34.76 -10.69
C PRO A 5 5.42 -34.10 -11.91
N ASN A 6 6.48 -34.72 -12.43
CA ASN A 6 7.19 -34.28 -13.64
C ASN A 6 7.66 -32.83 -13.60
N PHE A 7 8.07 -32.35 -12.42
CA PHE A 7 8.55 -30.98 -12.25
C PHE A 7 9.72 -30.68 -13.21
N PRO A 8 9.72 -29.55 -13.94
CA PRO A 8 10.75 -29.28 -14.92
C PRO A 8 12.11 -29.06 -14.27
N GLU A 9 13.08 -29.87 -14.66
CA GLU A 9 14.45 -29.83 -14.12
C GLU A 9 15.10 -28.46 -14.32
N TYR A 10 14.85 -27.80 -15.46
CA TYR A 10 15.39 -26.47 -15.73
C TYR A 10 14.86 -25.40 -14.75
N LEU A 11 13.60 -25.49 -14.31
CA LEU A 11 13.07 -24.59 -13.27
C LEU A 11 13.75 -24.91 -11.93
N ASN A 12 13.89 -26.20 -11.59
CA ASN A 12 14.55 -26.56 -10.34
C ASN A 12 15.99 -26.04 -10.28
N HIS A 13 16.75 -26.19 -11.38
CA HIS A 13 18.10 -25.66 -11.50
C HIS A 13 18.15 -24.12 -11.45
N GLU A 14 17.20 -23.42 -12.07
CA GLU A 14 17.11 -21.95 -11.98
C GLU A 14 16.96 -21.48 -10.52
N HIS A 15 16.05 -22.10 -9.76
CA HIS A 15 15.88 -21.81 -8.33
C HIS A 15 17.16 -22.11 -7.53
N HIS A 16 17.78 -23.26 -7.77
CA HIS A 16 18.99 -23.65 -7.03
C HIS A 16 20.16 -22.73 -7.35
N ALA A 17 20.33 -22.35 -8.61
CA ALA A 17 21.39 -21.46 -9.06
C ALA A 17 21.30 -20.10 -8.36
N TRP A 18 20.07 -19.58 -8.18
CA TRP A 18 19.87 -18.31 -7.49
C TRP A 18 20.29 -18.38 -6.02
N HIS A 19 19.90 -19.42 -5.29
CA HIS A 19 20.26 -19.59 -3.88
C HIS A 19 21.69 -20.09 -3.63
N MET A 20 22.22 -20.90 -4.54
CA MET A 20 23.53 -21.54 -4.46
C MET A 20 24.28 -21.31 -5.78
N PRO A 21 24.92 -20.13 -5.96
CA PRO A 21 25.57 -19.76 -7.21
C PRO A 21 26.63 -20.76 -7.72
N SER A 22 27.26 -21.51 -6.82
CA SER A 22 28.26 -22.53 -7.17
C SER A 22 27.67 -23.86 -7.68
N ALA A 23 26.36 -24.08 -7.57
CA ALA A 23 25.71 -25.33 -7.97
C ALA A 23 25.49 -25.43 -9.49
N HIS A 24 25.28 -24.29 -10.16
CA HIS A 24 25.00 -24.20 -11.60
C HIS A 24 25.71 -22.99 -12.22
N PRO A 25 27.00 -23.12 -12.61
CA PRO A 25 27.83 -21.97 -13.00
C PRO A 25 27.35 -21.24 -14.28
N ASP A 26 26.53 -21.90 -15.11
CA ASP A 26 26.05 -21.37 -16.38
C ASP A 26 24.64 -20.76 -16.31
N LEU A 27 24.00 -20.75 -15.13
CA LEU A 27 22.66 -20.19 -14.94
C LEU A 27 22.72 -18.81 -14.26
N PRO A 28 21.73 -17.93 -14.48
CA PRO A 28 21.61 -16.69 -13.71
C PRO A 28 21.56 -16.98 -12.21
N THR A 29 22.43 -16.33 -11.44
CA THR A 29 22.52 -16.48 -9.99
C THR A 29 22.11 -15.19 -9.29
N ARG A 30 21.96 -15.24 -7.96
CA ARG A 30 21.83 -14.04 -7.14
C ARG A 30 23.02 -13.10 -7.35
N GLN A 31 22.72 -11.81 -7.53
CA GLN A 31 23.71 -10.76 -7.81
C GLN A 31 23.98 -9.87 -6.59
N ILE A 32 22.94 -9.57 -5.80
CA ILE A 32 23.00 -8.69 -4.63
C ILE A 32 22.72 -9.51 -3.38
N LEU A 33 23.74 -9.62 -2.52
CA LEU A 33 23.63 -10.34 -1.25
C LEU A 33 23.10 -9.42 -0.13
N PRO A 34 22.29 -9.93 0.81
CA PRO A 34 21.90 -9.22 2.01
C PRO A 34 23.13 -8.78 2.82
N PRO A 35 23.10 -7.61 3.49
CA PRO A 35 22.00 -6.64 3.54
C PRO A 35 22.16 -5.49 2.52
N ASN A 36 22.82 -5.73 1.38
CA ASN A 36 23.12 -4.65 0.44
C ASN A 36 21.85 -4.09 -0.22
N PRO A 37 21.77 -2.77 -0.49
CA PRO A 37 20.63 -2.16 -1.18
C PRO A 37 20.31 -2.86 -2.50
N GLY A 38 19.04 -3.19 -2.72
CA GLY A 38 18.55 -3.93 -3.88
C GLY A 38 18.41 -5.43 -3.65
N ALA A 39 18.98 -6.01 -2.59
CA ALA A 39 18.91 -7.45 -2.31
C ALA A 39 17.48 -7.94 -2.09
N GLY A 40 16.65 -7.16 -1.38
CA GLY A 40 15.27 -7.52 -1.08
C GLY A 40 14.37 -7.41 -2.31
N LEU A 41 14.60 -6.38 -3.14
CA LEU A 41 13.89 -6.24 -4.41
C LEU A 41 14.28 -7.35 -5.40
N GLU A 42 15.56 -7.75 -5.44
CA GLU A 42 16.01 -8.89 -6.24
C GLU A 42 15.33 -10.18 -5.79
N PHE A 43 15.27 -10.45 -4.48
CA PHE A 43 14.57 -11.59 -3.91
C PHE A 43 13.10 -11.66 -4.36
N ILE A 44 12.35 -10.55 -4.21
CA ILE A 44 10.95 -10.48 -4.63
C ILE A 44 10.83 -10.73 -6.14
N THR A 45 11.61 -10.01 -6.94
CA THR A 45 11.54 -10.06 -8.40
C THR A 45 11.86 -11.45 -8.94
N PHE A 46 12.88 -12.11 -8.38
CA PHE A 46 13.24 -13.47 -8.77
C PHE A 46 12.10 -14.45 -8.52
N HIS A 47 11.55 -14.46 -7.31
CA HIS A 47 10.50 -15.43 -6.95
C HIS A 47 9.18 -15.19 -7.68
N GLN A 48 8.82 -13.94 -7.96
CA GLN A 48 7.67 -13.60 -8.80
C GLN A 48 7.83 -14.16 -10.23
N ASN A 49 8.99 -13.92 -10.84
CA ASN A 49 9.29 -14.45 -12.17
C ASN A 49 9.32 -15.98 -12.18
N PHE A 50 9.88 -16.58 -11.13
CA PHE A 50 9.93 -18.04 -10.97
C PHE A 50 8.53 -18.65 -10.90
N ILE A 51 7.65 -18.10 -10.05
CA ILE A 51 6.25 -18.53 -9.93
C ILE A 51 5.50 -18.34 -11.25
N ALA A 52 5.71 -17.23 -11.95
CA ALA A 52 5.08 -16.99 -13.24
C ALA A 52 5.47 -18.04 -14.29
N LYS A 53 6.77 -18.38 -14.38
CA LYS A 53 7.27 -19.46 -15.26
C LYS A 53 6.70 -20.82 -14.86
N PHE A 54 6.62 -21.09 -13.56
CA PHE A 54 5.97 -22.29 -13.04
C PHE A 54 4.53 -22.39 -13.52
N HIS A 55 3.71 -21.36 -13.33
CA HIS A 55 2.29 -21.38 -13.75
C HIS A 55 2.13 -21.49 -15.26
N ALA A 56 3.00 -20.85 -16.04
CA ALA A 56 3.02 -21.00 -17.50
C ALA A 56 3.19 -22.46 -17.94
N TRP A 57 3.93 -23.26 -17.17
CA TRP A 57 4.06 -24.71 -17.40
C TRP A 57 2.94 -25.52 -16.73
N TYR A 58 2.76 -25.35 -15.41
CA TYR A 58 1.89 -26.17 -14.56
C TYR A 58 0.43 -26.10 -14.97
N ASP A 59 -0.08 -24.91 -15.31
CA ASP A 59 -1.50 -24.71 -15.60
C ASP A 59 -1.94 -25.43 -16.89
N SER A 60 -0.99 -25.79 -17.75
CA SER A 60 -1.23 -26.58 -18.96
C SER A 60 -1.18 -28.10 -18.74
N GLN A 61 -0.80 -28.56 -17.55
CA GLN A 61 -0.62 -29.98 -17.27
C GLN A 61 -1.96 -30.69 -16.98
N PRO A 62 -2.15 -31.95 -17.41
CA PRO A 62 -3.39 -32.69 -17.19
C PRO A 62 -3.65 -33.01 -15.70
N PHE A 63 -2.62 -32.92 -14.85
CA PHE A 63 -2.69 -33.14 -13.40
C PHE A 63 -2.75 -31.84 -12.59
N ALA A 64 -2.85 -30.68 -13.24
CA ALA A 64 -2.83 -29.39 -12.57
C ALA A 64 -4.00 -29.25 -11.58
N ASP A 65 -3.69 -28.87 -10.34
CA ASP A 65 -4.67 -28.54 -9.31
C ASP A 65 -4.39 -27.13 -8.80
N GLN A 66 -5.22 -26.19 -9.24
CA GLN A 66 -5.08 -24.78 -8.88
C GLN A 66 -5.27 -24.53 -7.38
N ASN A 67 -6.05 -25.38 -6.68
CA ASN A 67 -6.21 -25.24 -5.23
C ASN A 67 -4.95 -25.68 -4.48
N ALA A 68 -4.23 -26.67 -5.01
CA ALA A 68 -3.00 -27.16 -4.41
C ALA A 68 -1.91 -26.09 -4.43
N VAL A 69 -1.83 -25.27 -5.48
CA VAL A 69 -0.82 -24.19 -5.61
C VAL A 69 -1.37 -22.79 -5.31
N ALA A 70 -2.66 -22.66 -4.97
CA ALA A 70 -3.26 -21.38 -4.64
C ALA A 70 -2.49 -20.66 -3.50
N PRO A 71 -2.22 -19.35 -3.66
CA PRO A 71 -1.42 -18.58 -2.72
C PRO A 71 -2.10 -18.51 -1.35
N TRP A 72 -1.31 -18.51 -0.27
CA TRP A 72 -1.83 -18.08 1.02
C TRP A 72 -1.99 -16.57 1.06
N THR A 73 -3.02 -16.07 1.74
CA THR A 73 -3.24 -14.63 2.00
C THR A 73 -2.97 -14.25 3.46
N SER A 74 -2.63 -15.24 4.29
CA SER A 74 -2.21 -15.11 5.68
C SER A 74 -1.39 -16.34 6.06
N ILE A 75 -0.51 -16.23 7.05
CA ILE A 75 0.12 -17.42 7.63
C ILE A 75 -0.99 -18.32 8.22
N PRO A 76 -1.08 -19.60 7.82
CA PRO A 76 -2.11 -20.51 8.33
C PRO A 76 -2.09 -20.60 9.87
N PRO A 77 -3.26 -20.59 10.55
CA PRO A 77 -3.33 -20.67 12.01
C PRO A 77 -2.59 -21.86 12.62
N GLU A 78 -2.55 -22.99 11.92
CA GLU A 78 -1.83 -24.20 12.31
C GLU A 78 -0.30 -24.04 12.31
N LEU A 79 0.25 -23.03 11.61
CA LEU A 79 1.65 -22.65 11.73
C LEU A 79 1.88 -21.69 12.91
N LYS A 80 0.85 -21.01 13.41
CA LYS A 80 0.95 -20.03 14.51
C LYS A 80 0.90 -20.66 15.89
N VAL A 81 1.60 -21.78 16.07
CA VAL A 81 1.67 -22.55 17.32
C VAL A 81 3.11 -22.78 17.77
N ALA A 82 3.32 -22.92 19.07
CA ALA A 82 4.67 -23.09 19.63
C ALA A 82 5.40 -24.32 19.07
N SER A 83 4.69 -25.42 18.78
CA SER A 83 5.27 -26.63 18.17
C SER A 83 5.78 -26.40 16.74
N ALA A 84 5.26 -25.40 16.03
CA ALA A 84 5.74 -24.98 14.73
C ALA A 84 6.94 -24.00 14.82
N GLY A 85 7.28 -23.54 16.04
CA GLY A 85 8.28 -22.51 16.29
C GLY A 85 7.73 -21.09 16.30
N TRP A 86 6.40 -20.92 16.32
CA TRP A 86 5.77 -19.60 16.42
C TRP A 86 6.04 -18.96 17.78
N ASN A 87 6.38 -17.68 17.80
CA ASN A 87 6.70 -16.91 19.00
C ASN A 87 6.37 -15.42 18.80
N SER A 88 6.59 -14.61 19.84
CA SER A 88 6.29 -13.17 19.82
C SER A 88 7.11 -12.37 18.79
N GLN A 89 8.30 -12.84 18.40
CA GLN A 89 9.10 -12.22 17.34
C GLN A 89 8.40 -12.37 15.99
N TRP A 90 7.89 -13.57 15.67
CA TRP A 90 7.17 -13.81 14.42
C TRP A 90 5.81 -13.11 14.36
N GLU A 91 5.11 -13.03 15.49
CA GLU A 91 3.91 -12.21 15.63
C GLU A 91 4.19 -10.73 15.36
N ALA A 92 5.27 -10.18 15.94
CA ALA A 92 5.67 -8.80 15.70
C ALA A 92 6.09 -8.55 14.24
N ALA A 93 6.80 -9.49 13.62
CA ALA A 93 7.23 -9.40 12.22
C ALA A 93 6.04 -9.44 11.26
N GLU A 94 5.11 -10.38 11.43
CA GLU A 94 3.89 -10.46 10.62
C GLU A 94 3.05 -9.20 10.81
N ARG A 95 2.88 -8.74 12.05
CA ARG A 95 2.17 -7.49 12.35
C ARG A 95 2.82 -6.30 11.64
N ARG A 96 4.15 -6.17 11.63
CA ARG A 96 4.84 -5.08 10.90
C ARG A 96 4.53 -5.13 9.41
N ILE A 97 4.57 -6.31 8.78
CA ILE A 97 4.24 -6.50 7.35
C ILE A 97 2.78 -6.12 7.07
N LEU A 98 1.86 -6.58 7.90
CA LEU A 98 0.43 -6.34 7.74
C LEU A 98 0.01 -4.89 8.01
N THR A 99 0.74 -4.18 8.88
CA THR A 99 0.39 -2.80 9.27
C THR A 99 1.27 -1.72 8.64
N ASN A 100 2.43 -2.10 8.08
CA ASN A 100 3.50 -1.16 7.72
C ASN A 100 3.90 -0.26 8.89
N ASN A 101 3.98 -0.80 10.12
CA ASN A 101 4.32 -0.05 11.32
C ASN A 101 5.38 -0.78 12.18
N PRO A 102 6.60 -0.22 12.34
CA PRO A 102 7.08 0.99 11.66
C PRO A 102 7.17 0.79 10.13
N PRO A 103 7.02 1.87 9.34
CA PRO A 103 6.95 1.78 7.89
C PRO A 103 8.25 1.22 7.28
N PHE A 104 8.10 0.48 6.19
CA PHE A 104 9.19 0.19 5.27
C PHE A 104 9.35 1.37 4.30
N ALA A 105 10.58 1.85 4.11
CA ALA A 105 10.91 2.95 3.23
C ALA A 105 10.79 2.59 1.74
N SER A 106 10.92 1.31 1.40
CA SER A 106 10.86 0.82 0.03
C SER A 106 10.41 -0.66 -0.03
N LEU A 107 10.06 -1.12 -1.23
CA LEU A 107 9.82 -2.53 -1.48
C LEU A 107 11.08 -3.38 -1.24
N ASP A 108 12.26 -2.80 -1.45
CA ASP A 108 13.54 -3.43 -1.14
C ASP A 108 13.70 -3.70 0.36
N GLU A 109 13.40 -2.72 1.22
CA GLU A 109 13.46 -2.91 2.68
C GLU A 109 12.42 -3.95 3.15
N LEU A 110 11.20 -3.92 2.59
CA LEU A 110 10.19 -4.94 2.88
C LEU A 110 10.65 -6.34 2.46
N GLY A 111 11.20 -6.46 1.24
CA GLY A 111 11.69 -7.73 0.69
C GLY A 111 12.82 -8.31 1.55
N LEU A 112 13.78 -7.48 1.93
CA LEU A 112 14.89 -7.89 2.78
C LEU A 112 14.39 -8.34 4.16
N PHE A 113 13.46 -7.60 4.76
CA PHE A 113 12.85 -7.95 6.05
C PHE A 113 12.07 -9.27 5.99
N ILE A 114 11.33 -9.52 4.90
CA ILE A 114 10.62 -10.79 4.69
C ILE A 114 11.62 -11.93 4.52
N GLU A 115 12.61 -11.74 3.63
CA GLU A 115 13.62 -12.75 3.29
C GLU A 115 14.40 -13.19 4.53
N GLU A 116 15.08 -12.27 5.22
CA GLU A 116 15.92 -12.58 6.37
C GLU A 116 15.11 -13.00 7.61
N GLY A 117 13.82 -12.66 7.64
CA GLY A 117 12.90 -12.96 8.73
C GLY A 117 12.01 -14.18 8.44
N LEU A 118 10.70 -13.93 8.33
CA LEU A 118 9.67 -14.97 8.28
C LEU A 118 9.92 -16.00 7.17
N HIS A 119 10.46 -15.61 6.02
CA HIS A 119 10.71 -16.52 4.91
C HIS A 119 11.82 -17.54 5.25
N ASN A 120 13.07 -17.08 5.45
CA ASN A 120 14.21 -17.97 5.65
C ASN A 120 14.18 -18.68 7.01
N GLN A 121 13.66 -18.01 8.06
CA GLN A 121 13.80 -18.50 9.43
C GLN A 121 12.56 -19.25 9.95
N PHE A 122 11.41 -19.10 9.29
CA PHE A 122 10.16 -19.64 9.84
C PHE A 122 9.32 -20.43 8.82
N LEU A 123 8.85 -19.82 7.74
CA LEU A 123 7.79 -20.36 6.89
C LEU A 123 8.12 -21.74 6.30
N HIS A 124 9.27 -21.90 5.66
CA HIS A 124 9.69 -23.19 5.09
C HIS A 124 9.85 -24.27 6.15
N GLY A 125 10.53 -23.96 7.27
CA GLY A 125 10.77 -24.92 8.35
C GLY A 125 9.49 -25.30 9.11
N ALA A 126 8.61 -24.33 9.38
CA ALA A 126 7.34 -24.55 10.04
C ALA A 126 6.41 -25.39 9.16
N ALA A 127 6.30 -25.06 7.87
CA ALA A 127 5.49 -25.82 6.92
C ALA A 127 6.01 -27.26 6.77
N ALA A 128 7.32 -27.46 6.64
CA ALA A 128 7.92 -28.78 6.56
C ALA A 128 7.57 -29.66 7.78
N ARG A 129 7.59 -29.08 8.99
CA ARG A 129 7.25 -29.79 10.23
C ARG A 129 5.75 -30.07 10.37
N VAL A 130 4.91 -29.05 10.23
CA VAL A 130 3.48 -29.13 10.53
C VAL A 130 2.74 -29.97 9.49
N TYR A 131 3.08 -29.83 8.22
CA TYR A 131 2.45 -30.60 7.14
C TYR A 131 3.18 -31.91 6.81
N ASN A 132 4.24 -32.25 7.57
CA ASN A 132 5.06 -33.44 7.36
C ASN A 132 5.60 -33.54 5.91
N GLU A 133 6.14 -32.43 5.40
CA GLU A 133 6.62 -32.30 4.02
C GLU A 133 8.06 -31.76 3.99
N PRO A 134 9.07 -32.59 4.27
CA PRO A 134 10.45 -32.12 4.45
C PRO A 134 11.06 -31.43 3.23
N ILE A 135 10.59 -31.76 2.02
CA ILE A 135 11.12 -31.21 0.78
C ILE A 135 10.96 -29.69 0.67
N VAL A 136 9.88 -29.12 1.23
CA VAL A 136 9.66 -27.66 1.24
C VAL A 136 10.70 -26.92 2.09
N GLY A 137 11.33 -27.61 3.04
CA GLY A 137 12.37 -27.06 3.92
C GLY A 137 13.77 -27.07 3.32
N THR A 138 13.95 -27.54 2.09
CA THR A 138 15.28 -27.70 1.48
C THR A 138 15.38 -26.91 0.18
N ILE A 139 16.43 -26.09 0.02
CA ILE A 139 16.67 -25.31 -1.22
C ILE A 139 16.61 -26.21 -2.47
N PRO A 140 17.19 -27.43 -2.48
CA PRO A 140 17.20 -28.26 -3.67
C PRO A 140 15.85 -28.88 -4.08
N ASN A 141 14.86 -28.90 -3.20
CA ASN A 141 13.61 -29.60 -3.47
C ASN A 141 12.36 -28.78 -3.15
N SER A 142 12.51 -27.59 -2.58
CA SER A 142 11.36 -26.78 -2.18
C SER A 142 10.42 -26.47 -3.35
N PRO A 143 10.88 -26.18 -4.59
CA PRO A 143 9.96 -25.90 -5.70
C PRO A 143 9.10 -27.09 -6.14
N LEU A 144 9.49 -28.32 -5.78
CA LEU A 144 8.70 -29.53 -6.07
C LEU A 144 7.47 -29.65 -5.16
N SER A 145 7.44 -28.89 -4.07
CA SER A 145 6.33 -28.85 -3.12
C SER A 145 5.25 -27.86 -3.57
N THR A 146 3.99 -28.25 -3.48
CA THR A 146 2.87 -27.30 -3.62
C THR A 146 2.89 -26.21 -2.54
N LEU A 147 3.43 -26.48 -1.34
CA LEU A 147 3.56 -25.51 -0.26
C LEU A 147 4.52 -24.36 -0.59
N PHE A 148 5.51 -24.58 -1.47
CA PHE A 148 6.38 -23.51 -1.95
C PHE A 148 5.58 -22.39 -2.61
N TYR A 149 4.64 -22.73 -3.50
CA TYR A 149 3.78 -21.76 -4.19
C TYR A 149 2.82 -21.07 -3.21
N LYS A 150 2.37 -21.77 -2.17
CA LYS A 150 1.59 -21.16 -1.09
C LYS A 150 2.40 -20.13 -0.30
N ILE A 151 3.65 -20.45 0.05
CA ILE A 151 4.57 -19.58 0.78
C ILE A 151 4.96 -18.36 -0.06
N HIS A 152 5.43 -18.55 -1.29
CA HIS A 152 5.85 -17.42 -2.13
C HIS A 152 4.65 -16.61 -2.62
N GLY A 153 3.49 -17.24 -2.80
CA GLY A 153 2.23 -16.53 -3.01
C GLY A 153 1.81 -15.63 -1.83
N LEU A 154 2.15 -16.01 -0.59
CA LEU A 154 1.96 -15.16 0.58
C LEU A 154 2.89 -13.94 0.57
N ILE A 155 4.14 -14.14 0.14
CA ILE A 155 5.11 -13.05 -0.01
C ILE A 155 4.61 -12.07 -1.07
N ASP A 156 4.14 -12.57 -2.21
CA ASP A 156 3.55 -11.75 -3.27
C ASP A 156 2.31 -11.00 -2.78
N TYR A 157 1.44 -11.66 -2.02
CA TYR A 157 0.29 -11.03 -1.41
C TYR A 157 0.69 -9.89 -0.46
N TRP A 158 1.71 -10.09 0.38
CA TRP A 158 2.23 -9.05 1.27
C TRP A 158 2.83 -7.87 0.50
N CYS A 159 3.66 -8.13 -0.50
CA CYS A 159 4.29 -7.11 -1.34
C CYS A 159 3.22 -6.29 -2.10
N SER A 160 2.29 -6.98 -2.77
CA SER A 160 1.16 -6.35 -3.46
C SER A 160 0.30 -5.51 -2.51
N SER A 161 0.07 -6.01 -1.30
CA SER A 161 -0.70 -5.29 -0.27
C SER A 161 0.04 -4.03 0.19
N TRP A 162 1.35 -4.09 0.33
CA TRP A 162 2.18 -2.94 0.67
C TRP A 162 2.19 -1.89 -0.46
N GLU A 163 2.36 -2.30 -1.72
CA GLU A 163 2.34 -1.38 -2.87
C GLU A 163 0.99 -0.69 -3.07
N LYS A 164 -0.11 -1.38 -2.72
CA LYS A 164 -1.48 -0.84 -2.67
C LYS A 164 -1.69 0.16 -1.53
N ARG A 165 -0.79 0.26 -0.54
CA ARG A 165 -0.80 1.33 0.48
C ARG A 165 -0.11 2.60 0.00
N GLY A 166 0.53 2.59 -1.18
CA GLY A 166 1.19 3.76 -1.74
C GLY A 166 0.23 4.91 -2.06
N PHE A 167 0.80 6.11 -2.21
CA PHE A 167 0.07 7.32 -2.60
C PHE A 167 -0.06 7.43 -4.13
N SER A 168 -1.16 8.03 -4.59
CA SER A 168 -1.38 8.36 -6.00
C SER A 168 -2.03 9.72 -6.14
N GLY A 169 -1.76 10.40 -7.26
CA GLY A 169 -2.50 11.60 -7.63
C GLY A 169 -1.96 12.91 -7.04
N SER A 170 -2.87 13.81 -6.68
CA SER A 170 -2.57 15.19 -6.30
C SER A 170 -1.98 15.28 -4.90
N LEU A 171 -0.97 16.13 -4.75
CA LEU A 171 -0.51 16.63 -3.46
C LEU A 171 -1.12 18.00 -3.20
N ALA A 172 -1.38 18.31 -1.93
CA ALA A 172 -1.66 19.66 -1.47
C ALA A 172 -0.84 19.95 -0.20
N THR A 173 -0.39 21.18 -0.03
CA THR A 173 0.42 21.58 1.12
C THR A 173 -0.08 22.89 1.69
N ALA A 174 -0.04 23.04 3.01
CA ALA A 174 -0.37 24.30 3.65
C ALA A 174 0.37 24.47 4.97
N ARG A 175 0.68 25.72 5.32
CA ARG A 175 1.06 26.08 6.69
C ARG A 175 -0.20 26.07 7.55
N GLN A 176 -0.34 25.07 8.42
CA GLN A 176 -1.45 24.98 9.35
C GLN A 176 -1.32 26.10 10.40
N THR A 177 -0.16 26.18 11.03
CA THR A 177 0.24 27.27 11.94
C THR A 177 1.53 27.91 11.43
N ASP A 178 2.07 28.88 12.18
CA ASP A 178 3.35 29.46 11.81
C ASP A 178 4.52 28.47 11.88
N ASP A 179 4.40 27.42 12.70
CA ASP A 179 5.46 26.44 12.93
C ASP A 179 5.09 25.04 12.44
N GLN A 180 4.01 24.87 11.68
CA GLN A 180 3.61 23.56 11.16
C GLN A 180 3.30 23.60 9.66
N LEU A 181 3.93 22.70 8.91
CA LEU A 181 3.65 22.43 7.51
C LEU A 181 2.95 21.08 7.36
N ASP A 182 1.84 21.08 6.65
CA ASP A 182 1.05 19.90 6.33
C ASP A 182 1.18 19.54 4.85
N LEU A 183 1.21 18.24 4.59
CA LEU A 183 1.13 17.61 3.27
C LEU A 183 -0.08 16.67 3.26
N PHE A 184 -0.95 16.84 2.27
CA PHE A 184 -2.09 15.99 2.02
C PHE A 184 -1.90 15.20 0.74
N ALA A 185 -2.28 13.93 0.79
CA ALA A 185 -2.22 13.03 -0.35
C ALA A 185 -3.38 12.04 -0.34
N VAL A 186 -3.75 11.55 -1.52
CA VAL A 186 -4.69 10.44 -1.66
C VAL A 186 -3.91 9.15 -1.79
N ASP A 187 -4.27 8.13 -1.01
CA ASP A 187 -3.69 6.80 -1.20
C ASP A 187 -4.44 5.99 -2.26
N LYS A 188 -3.81 4.91 -2.73
CA LYS A 188 -4.42 4.00 -3.70
C LYS A 188 -5.68 3.30 -3.19
N GLN A 189 -6.02 3.40 -1.89
CA GLN A 189 -7.28 2.93 -1.31
C GLN A 189 -8.37 4.02 -1.34
N GLY A 190 -8.11 5.19 -1.89
CA GLY A 190 -9.07 6.30 -1.96
C GLY A 190 -9.29 6.99 -0.61
N ARG A 191 -8.29 6.99 0.27
CA ARG A 191 -8.30 7.77 1.52
C ARG A 191 -7.53 9.07 1.33
N VAL A 192 -8.05 10.16 1.87
CA VAL A 192 -7.29 11.39 2.08
C VAL A 192 -6.45 11.21 3.34
N ASN A 193 -5.16 11.49 3.28
CA ASN A 193 -4.22 11.35 4.38
C ASN A 193 -3.52 12.68 4.65
N VAL A 194 -3.08 12.88 5.89
CA VAL A 194 -2.21 13.99 6.30
C VAL A 194 -0.85 13.47 6.78
N MET A 195 0.20 14.17 6.38
CA MET A 195 1.54 14.12 6.95
C MET A 195 1.90 15.53 7.38
N TRP A 196 2.64 15.70 8.47
CA TRP A 196 2.98 17.04 8.94
C TRP A 196 4.37 17.08 9.57
N VAL A 197 4.95 18.27 9.64
CA VAL A 197 6.20 18.54 10.36
C VAL A 197 6.04 19.81 11.18
N VAL A 198 6.53 19.77 12.42
CA VAL A 198 6.58 20.93 13.32
C VAL A 198 8.02 21.45 13.35
N GLY A 199 8.19 22.75 13.08
CA GLY A 199 9.47 23.42 12.92
C GLY A 199 10.38 22.69 11.93
N THR A 200 11.60 22.40 12.38
CA THR A 200 12.59 21.62 11.61
C THR A 200 12.70 20.17 12.10
N GLY A 201 11.62 19.65 12.70
CA GLY A 201 11.57 18.28 13.23
C GLY A 201 11.42 17.21 12.14
N ASN A 202 11.05 16.00 12.57
CA ASN A 202 10.76 14.90 11.66
C ASN A 202 9.30 14.93 11.19
N TRP A 203 9.07 14.56 9.94
CA TRP A 203 7.73 14.31 9.41
C TRP A 203 6.99 13.23 10.20
N GLN A 204 5.71 13.47 10.42
CA GLN A 204 4.75 12.60 11.10
C GLN A 204 3.69 12.12 10.09
N GLY A 205 2.96 11.06 10.45
CA GLY A 205 1.99 10.42 9.56
C GLY A 205 2.64 9.41 8.60
N PRO A 206 1.92 8.96 7.56
CA PRO A 206 0.57 9.38 7.16
C PRO A 206 -0.53 8.90 8.12
N ILE A 207 -1.49 9.78 8.42
CA ILE A 207 -2.73 9.41 9.12
C ILE A 207 -3.91 9.60 8.16
N PRO A 208 -4.78 8.58 7.98
CA PRO A 208 -5.98 8.73 7.16
C PRO A 208 -6.99 9.65 7.85
N LEU A 209 -7.44 10.67 7.10
CA LEU A 209 -8.50 11.59 7.50
C LEU A 209 -9.89 11.10 7.07
N THR A 210 -9.96 10.21 6.08
CA THR A 210 -11.22 9.64 5.57
C THR A 210 -11.22 8.12 5.60
N ALA A 211 -12.41 7.53 5.54
CA ALA A 211 -12.60 6.10 5.31
C ALA A 211 -12.02 5.66 3.93
N PRO A 212 -11.69 4.36 3.75
CA PRO A 212 -11.33 3.83 2.44
C PRO A 212 -12.45 4.01 1.41
N ASN A 213 -12.06 4.14 0.14
CA ASN A 213 -12.95 4.37 -0.99
C ASN A 213 -13.82 5.64 -0.85
N TYR A 214 -13.33 6.67 -0.17
CA TYR A 214 -14.06 7.93 0.00
C TYR A 214 -13.93 8.83 -1.24
N VAL A 215 -12.71 8.95 -1.77
CA VAL A 215 -12.39 9.74 -2.96
C VAL A 215 -11.82 8.84 -4.07
N PRO A 216 -11.89 9.26 -5.35
CA PRO A 216 -11.10 8.63 -6.41
C PRO A 216 -9.60 8.68 -6.10
N SER A 217 -8.83 7.66 -6.49
CA SER A 217 -7.37 7.61 -6.23
C SER A 217 -6.57 8.72 -6.94
N ASN A 218 -7.18 9.39 -7.92
CA ASN A 218 -6.65 10.55 -8.63
C ASN A 218 -7.33 11.87 -8.22
N ALA A 219 -8.06 11.90 -7.10
CA ALA A 219 -8.75 13.10 -6.65
C ALA A 219 -7.79 14.27 -6.45
N VAL A 220 -8.29 15.46 -6.78
CA VAL A 220 -7.55 16.73 -6.62
C VAL A 220 -7.81 17.26 -5.22
N LEU A 221 -6.73 17.61 -4.53
CA LEU A 221 -6.77 18.22 -3.21
C LEU A 221 -6.42 19.71 -3.32
N ARG A 222 -7.13 20.56 -2.57
CA ARG A 222 -6.82 21.99 -2.44
C ARG A 222 -6.94 22.43 -1.00
N THR A 223 -6.04 23.30 -0.58
CA THR A 223 -6.01 23.87 0.76
C THR A 223 -6.25 25.37 0.71
N ALA A 224 -6.96 25.90 1.69
CA ALA A 224 -7.10 27.35 1.88
C ALA A 224 -7.11 27.70 3.36
N ARG A 225 -6.38 28.75 3.73
CA ARG A 225 -6.38 29.28 5.09
C ARG A 225 -7.57 30.22 5.24
N GLN A 226 -8.57 29.79 6.00
CA GLN A 226 -9.84 30.52 6.20
C GLN A 226 -9.64 31.69 7.16
N THR A 227 -8.98 31.43 8.29
CA THR A 227 -8.54 32.44 9.27
C THR A 227 -7.09 32.15 9.66
N ASP A 228 -6.51 32.95 10.55
CA ASP A 228 -5.15 32.68 11.02
C ASP A 228 -5.03 31.40 11.86
N GLU A 229 -6.15 30.87 12.32
CA GLU A 229 -6.26 29.65 13.11
C GLU A 229 -6.85 28.49 12.32
N GLN A 230 -7.57 28.73 11.22
CA GLN A 230 -8.29 27.68 10.52
C GLN A 230 -7.75 27.39 9.12
N LEU A 231 -7.36 26.13 8.90
CA LEU A 231 -7.01 25.57 7.61
C LEU A 231 -8.13 24.66 7.10
N ASN A 232 -8.52 24.85 5.83
CA ASN A 232 -9.46 23.98 5.14
C ASN A 232 -8.78 23.16 4.06
N LEU A 233 -9.31 21.96 3.85
CA LEU A 233 -8.96 21.02 2.78
C LEU A 233 -10.23 20.69 1.98
N PHE A 234 -10.15 20.85 0.68
CA PHE A 234 -11.23 20.62 -0.27
C PHE A 234 -10.88 19.52 -1.26
N PHE A 235 -11.88 18.72 -1.61
CA PHE A 235 -11.77 17.65 -2.58
C PHE A 235 -13.15 17.20 -3.07
N VAL A 236 -13.15 16.38 -4.13
CA VAL A 236 -14.36 15.76 -4.67
C VAL A 236 -14.41 14.29 -4.26
N ASP A 237 -15.53 13.85 -3.70
CA ASP A 237 -15.72 12.45 -3.30
C ASP A 237 -16.24 11.56 -4.44
N ASN A 238 -16.31 10.25 -4.19
CA ASN A 238 -16.82 9.27 -5.15
C ASN A 238 -18.31 9.44 -5.51
N GLN A 239 -19.06 10.31 -4.81
CA GLN A 239 -20.43 10.68 -5.15
C GLN A 239 -20.51 11.97 -5.98
N GLY A 240 -19.38 12.57 -6.38
CA GLY A 240 -19.35 13.82 -7.14
C GLY A 240 -19.80 15.02 -6.30
N ARG A 241 -19.57 14.99 -4.98
CA ARG A 241 -19.79 16.12 -4.08
C ARG A 241 -18.48 16.86 -3.84
N VAL A 242 -18.54 18.18 -3.82
CA VAL A 242 -17.46 19.00 -3.27
C VAL A 242 -17.56 18.93 -1.74
N ASN A 243 -16.46 18.56 -1.08
CA ASN A 243 -16.39 18.41 0.36
C ASN A 243 -15.39 19.39 0.98
N VAL A 244 -15.59 19.70 2.26
CA VAL A 244 -14.62 20.39 3.10
C VAL A 244 -14.27 19.55 4.33
N MET A 245 -12.99 19.52 4.66
CA MET A 245 -12.46 19.17 5.97
C MET A 245 -11.70 20.37 6.51
N TRP A 246 -11.60 20.50 7.82
CA TRP A 246 -10.89 21.63 8.41
C TRP A 246 -10.23 21.26 9.73
N VAL A 247 -9.24 22.06 10.10
CA VAL A 247 -8.59 22.02 11.40
C VAL A 247 -8.52 23.43 11.95
N VAL A 248 -8.77 23.57 13.26
CA VAL A 248 -8.63 24.82 13.99
C VAL A 248 -7.44 24.68 14.93
N ASN A 249 -6.48 25.60 14.83
CA ASN A 249 -5.20 25.55 15.52
C ASN A 249 -4.50 24.21 15.29
N THR A 250 -4.38 23.39 16.33
CA THR A 250 -3.78 22.04 16.33
C THR A 250 -4.77 20.98 16.83
N GLU A 251 -6.06 21.28 16.83
CA GLU A 251 -7.12 20.35 17.22
C GLU A 251 -7.27 19.21 16.20
N PRO A 252 -8.02 18.14 16.51
CA PRO A 252 -8.32 17.10 15.53
C PRO A 252 -9.02 17.66 14.29
N TRP A 253 -8.68 17.11 13.12
CA TRP A 253 -9.37 17.40 11.87
C TRP A 253 -10.88 17.09 11.98
N GLN A 254 -11.69 17.99 11.45
CA GLN A 254 -13.14 17.93 11.42
C GLN A 254 -13.66 17.69 9.99
N GLY A 255 -14.88 17.17 9.89
CA GLY A 255 -15.46 16.71 8.63
C GLY A 255 -15.00 15.29 8.25
N PRO A 256 -15.10 14.90 6.97
CA PRO A 256 -15.59 15.70 5.83
C PRO A 256 -17.08 16.02 5.88
N ILE A 257 -17.44 17.23 5.46
CA ILE A 257 -18.84 17.65 5.23
C ILE A 257 -19.03 18.00 3.74
N PRO A 258 -20.08 17.47 3.08
CA PRO A 258 -20.39 17.83 1.71
C PRO A 258 -20.96 19.25 1.63
N LEU A 259 -20.39 20.06 0.75
CA LEU A 259 -20.84 21.41 0.42
C LEU A 259 -21.87 21.42 -0.72
N THR A 260 -21.90 20.37 -1.53
CA THR A 260 -22.85 20.23 -2.65
C THR A 260 -23.65 18.93 -2.57
N ALA A 261 -24.78 18.89 -3.28
CA ALA A 261 -25.54 17.66 -3.48
C ALA A 261 -24.72 16.59 -4.25
N PRO A 262 -25.09 15.30 -4.17
CA PRO A 262 -24.50 14.25 -5.01
C PRO A 262 -24.60 14.57 -6.50
N ASN A 263 -23.61 14.10 -7.27
CA ASN A 263 -23.49 14.30 -8.72
C ASN A 263 -23.55 15.79 -9.14
N TYR A 264 -22.95 16.69 -8.35
CA TYR A 264 -22.87 18.11 -8.67
C TYR A 264 -21.73 18.39 -9.65
N VAL A 265 -20.58 17.76 -9.43
CA VAL A 265 -19.37 17.85 -10.27
C VAL A 265 -18.97 16.46 -10.80
N SER A 266 -18.22 16.42 -11.89
CA SER A 266 -17.60 15.19 -12.39
C SER A 266 -16.41 14.78 -11.51
N LEU A 267 -16.13 13.48 -11.40
CA LEU A 267 -14.94 12.99 -10.70
C LEU A 267 -13.66 13.52 -11.38
N GLY A 268 -12.68 13.95 -10.58
CA GLY A 268 -11.45 14.57 -11.08
C GLY A 268 -11.60 16.05 -11.47
N THR A 269 -12.76 16.67 -11.22
CA THR A 269 -12.92 18.12 -11.37
C THR A 269 -11.87 18.86 -10.55
N ASN A 270 -11.17 19.79 -11.20
CA ASN A 270 -10.23 20.67 -10.53
C ASN A 270 -10.98 21.64 -9.61
N LEU A 271 -10.41 21.85 -8.43
CA LEU A 271 -10.83 22.87 -7.50
C LEU A 271 -9.79 24.00 -7.52
N ALA A 272 -10.24 25.23 -7.31
CA ALA A 272 -9.37 26.38 -7.09
C ALA A 272 -9.85 27.15 -5.87
N THR A 273 -8.91 27.63 -5.07
CA THR A 273 -9.20 28.39 -3.85
C THR A 273 -8.47 29.71 -3.87
N ALA A 274 -9.11 30.76 -3.35
CA ALA A 274 -8.49 32.05 -3.18
C ALA A 274 -8.90 32.65 -1.83
N ARG A 275 -8.00 33.41 -1.20
CA ARG A 275 -8.34 34.27 -0.07
C ARG A 275 -8.75 35.62 -0.63
N GLN A 276 -10.04 35.95 -0.53
CA GLN A 276 -10.59 37.19 -1.07
C GLN A 276 -10.32 38.37 -0.12
N THR A 277 -10.48 38.15 1.18
CA THR A 277 -10.15 39.10 2.25
C THR A 277 -9.49 38.34 3.40
N ASP A 278 -9.06 39.03 4.46
CA ASP A 278 -8.50 38.34 5.62
C ASP A 278 -9.49 37.38 6.30
N GLU A 279 -10.79 37.68 6.17
CA GLU A 279 -11.89 36.91 6.73
C GLU A 279 -12.64 36.07 5.69
N GLN A 280 -12.30 36.11 4.40
CA GLN A 280 -13.06 35.39 3.38
C GLN A 280 -12.17 34.56 2.46
N ILE A 281 -12.58 33.31 2.27
CA ILE A 281 -12.05 32.45 1.21
C ILE A 281 -13.17 32.04 0.24
N ASP A 282 -12.77 31.88 -1.00
CA ASP A 282 -13.61 31.43 -2.10
C ASP A 282 -13.10 30.11 -2.66
N LEU A 283 -14.05 29.26 -3.06
CA LEU A 283 -13.85 27.97 -3.71
C LEU A 283 -14.55 28.00 -5.07
N PHE A 284 -13.77 27.76 -6.12
CA PHE A 284 -14.22 27.74 -7.51
C PHE A 284 -14.10 26.34 -8.09
N PHE A 285 -15.09 25.95 -8.89
CA PHE A 285 -15.12 24.67 -9.58
C PHE A 285 -16.10 24.68 -10.75
N VAL A 286 -15.99 23.70 -11.64
CA VAL A 286 -16.89 23.54 -12.80
C VAL A 286 -17.94 22.48 -12.48
N ASP A 287 -19.22 22.79 -12.63
CA ASP A 287 -20.29 21.81 -12.43
C ASP A 287 -20.44 20.83 -13.61
N LYS A 288 -21.26 19.80 -13.45
CA LYS A 288 -21.51 18.80 -14.51
C LYS A 288 -22.12 19.36 -15.80
N TYR A 289 -22.61 20.60 -15.77
CA TYR A 289 -23.16 21.30 -16.93
C TYR A 289 -22.12 22.23 -17.58
N GLY A 290 -20.88 22.26 -17.07
CA GLY A 290 -19.79 23.06 -17.60
C GLY A 290 -19.77 24.50 -17.09
N ARG A 291 -20.58 24.86 -16.08
CA ARG A 291 -20.60 26.22 -15.53
C ARG A 291 -19.58 26.40 -14.43
N ILE A 292 -18.91 27.54 -14.41
CA ILE A 292 -18.04 27.92 -13.29
C ILE A 292 -18.94 28.34 -12.13
N ASN A 293 -18.73 27.77 -10.96
CA ASN A 293 -19.45 28.09 -9.74
C ASN A 293 -18.49 28.61 -8.67
N VAL A 294 -19.01 29.46 -7.78
CA VAL A 294 -18.33 29.91 -6.57
C VAL A 294 -19.10 29.48 -5.33
N MET A 295 -18.37 29.03 -4.31
CA MET A 295 -18.81 28.94 -2.92
C MET A 295 -17.85 29.75 -2.06
N TRP A 296 -18.32 30.32 -0.96
CA TRP A 296 -17.48 31.15 -0.11
C TRP A 296 -17.87 31.00 1.36
N VAL A 297 -16.97 31.37 2.24
CA VAL A 297 -17.21 31.46 3.67
C VAL A 297 -16.56 32.71 4.22
N VAL A 298 -17.28 33.42 5.10
CA VAL A 298 -16.82 34.62 5.78
C VAL A 298 -16.66 34.31 7.25
N ASN A 299 -15.51 34.64 7.83
CA ASN A 299 -15.10 34.28 9.18
C ASN A 299 -15.30 32.78 9.45
N THR A 300 -16.20 32.43 10.36
CA THR A 300 -16.57 31.05 10.72
C THR A 300 -18.05 30.77 10.48
N GLU A 301 -18.71 31.59 9.66
CA GLU A 301 -20.12 31.43 9.30
C GLU A 301 -20.34 30.20 8.40
N PRO A 302 -21.59 29.75 8.18
CA PRO A 302 -21.88 28.69 7.23
C PRO A 302 -21.44 29.05 5.80
N TRP A 303 -20.92 28.04 5.09
CA TRP A 303 -20.61 28.14 3.66
C TRP A 303 -21.83 28.59 2.85
N GLN A 304 -21.58 29.49 1.90
CA GLN A 304 -22.57 30.07 1.01
C GLN A 304 -22.38 29.56 -0.43
N GLY A 305 -23.45 29.64 -1.23
CA GLY A 305 -23.48 29.10 -2.60
C GLY A 305 -23.84 27.59 -2.63
N PRO A 306 -23.55 26.89 -3.73
CA PRO A 306 -22.87 27.37 -4.95
C PRO A 306 -23.70 28.35 -5.79
N VAL A 307 -23.03 29.38 -6.32
CA VAL A 307 -23.61 30.36 -7.26
C VAL A 307 -22.87 30.26 -8.62
N PRO A 308 -23.58 30.06 -9.74
CA PRO A 308 -22.96 30.08 -11.07
C PRO A 308 -22.45 31.48 -11.44
N LEU A 309 -21.24 31.54 -12.00
CA LEU A 309 -20.60 32.73 -12.57
C LEU A 309 -20.75 32.83 -14.09
N THR A 310 -21.16 31.73 -14.74
CA THR A 310 -21.34 31.59 -16.19
C THR A 310 -22.62 30.84 -16.52
#